data_AF-A0A1F5GV72-F1
#
_entry.id   AF-A0A1F5GV72-F1
#
_cell.length_a   1.000
_cell.length_b   1.000
_cell.length_c   1.000
_cell.angle_alpha   90.00
_cell.angle_beta   90.00
_cell.angle_gamma   90.00
#
_symmetry.space_group_name_H-M   'P 1'
#
loop_
_entity.id
_entity.type
_entity.pdbx_description
1 polymer ?
#
loop_
_entity_poly.entity_id
_entity_poly.type
_entity_poly.pdbx_seq_one_letter_code
_entity_poly.pdbx_strand_id
1 'polypeptide(L)'
;MKWTAAQQKYANSAKGRASRLKYQSSEKGREARKRYMANKKAKRLELKQEPQIEQKVVESAIAPVEKKAEVVKIDKAPKSN
;
A
#
# COMPACT_ATOMS: atom_id res chain seq x y z
N MET A 1 -7.61 -14.22 -22.38
CA MET A 1 -8.25 -14.09 -23.71
C MET A 1 -7.25 -13.46 -24.67
N LYS A 2 -6.88 -14.14 -25.77
CA LYS A 2 -5.95 -13.60 -26.78
C LYS A 2 -6.74 -12.95 -27.92
N TRP A 3 -6.24 -11.84 -28.48
CA TRP A 3 -6.88 -11.19 -29.63
C TRP A 3 -6.76 -12.03 -30.89
N THR A 4 -7.81 -12.05 -31.69
CA THR A 4 -7.79 -12.69 -33.01
C THR A 4 -6.90 -11.90 -33.99
N ALA A 5 -6.42 -12.55 -35.05
CA ALA A 5 -5.61 -11.89 -36.08
C ALA A 5 -6.35 -10.70 -36.73
N ALA A 6 -7.67 -10.83 -36.92
CA ALA A 6 -8.52 -9.75 -37.44
C ALA A 6 -8.57 -8.54 -36.48
N GLN A 7 -8.70 -8.78 -35.17
CA GLN A 7 -8.68 -7.71 -34.17
C GLN A 7 -7.34 -6.99 -34.13
N GLN A 8 -6.23 -7.73 -34.22
CA GLN A 8 -4.88 -7.15 -34.27
C GLN A 8 -4.68 -6.31 -35.53
N LYS A 9 -5.09 -6.83 -36.70
CA LYS A 9 -5.05 -6.10 -37.98
C LYS A 9 -5.88 -4.82 -37.90
N TYR A 10 -7.09 -4.88 -37.34
CA TYR A 10 -7.94 -3.71 -37.16
C TYR A 10 -7.31 -2.69 -36.22
N ALA A 11 -6.79 -3.11 -35.06
CA ALA A 11 -6.17 -2.21 -34.09
C ALA A 11 -4.98 -1.43 -34.68
N ASN A 12 -4.23 -2.05 -35.58
CA ASN A 12 -3.09 -1.43 -36.25
C ASN A 12 -3.49 -0.63 -37.50
N SER A 13 -4.68 -0.85 -38.05
CA SER A 13 -5.20 -0.09 -39.19
C SER A 13 -5.38 1.41 -38.85
N ALA A 14 -5.38 2.25 -39.88
CA ALA A 14 -5.64 3.69 -39.71
C ALA A 14 -7.00 3.95 -39.04
N LYS A 15 -8.04 3.20 -39.43
CA LYS A 15 -9.39 3.31 -38.86
C LYS A 15 -9.42 2.92 -37.37
N GLY A 16 -8.76 1.83 -37.00
CA GLY A 16 -8.66 1.39 -35.61
C GLY A 16 -7.92 2.41 -34.74
N ARG A 17 -6.82 2.97 -35.24
CA ARG A 17 -6.07 4.03 -34.55
C ARG A 17 -6.91 5.30 -34.37
N ALA A 18 -7.60 5.75 -35.41
CA ALA A 18 -8.47 6.93 -35.35
C ALA A 18 -9.62 6.74 -34.34
N SER A 19 -10.27 5.58 -34.36
CA SER A 19 -11.32 5.24 -33.38
C SER A 19 -10.80 5.25 -31.94
N ARG A 20 -9.61 4.66 -31.71
CA ARG A 20 -8.95 4.69 -30.39
C ARG A 20 -8.63 6.11 -29.94
N LEU A 21 -8.11 6.96 -30.83
CA LEU A 21 -7.81 8.36 -30.52
C LEU A 21 -9.08 9.13 -30.14
N LYS A 22 -10.16 8.95 -30.90
CA LYS A 22 -11.47 9.56 -30.60
C LYS A 22 -11.98 9.14 -29.22
N TYR A 23 -11.84 7.86 -28.86
CA TYR A 23 -12.21 7.41 -27.53
C TYR A 23 -11.32 8.03 -26.44
N GLN A 24 -10.00 8.10 -26.66
CA GLN A 24 -9.05 8.65 -25.69
C GLN A 24 -9.26 10.15 -25.42
N SER A 25 -9.72 10.91 -26.41
CA SER A 25 -10.04 12.34 -26.24
C SER A 25 -11.41 12.59 -25.61
N SER A 26 -12.32 11.62 -25.67
CA SER A 26 -13.66 11.74 -25.07
C SER A 26 -13.61 11.87 -23.53
N GLU A 27 -14.66 12.46 -22.94
CA GLU A 27 -14.82 12.54 -21.48
C GLU A 27 -14.76 11.15 -20.83
N LYS A 28 -15.47 10.17 -21.41
CA LYS A 28 -15.48 8.79 -20.94
C LYS A 28 -14.07 8.18 -20.90
N GLY A 29 -13.27 8.40 -21.96
CA GLY A 29 -11.90 7.94 -22.02
C GLY A 29 -11.01 8.59 -20.95
N ARG A 30 -11.19 9.90 -20.71
CA ARG A 30 -10.48 10.64 -19.67
C ARG A 30 -10.84 10.17 -18.26
N GLU A 31 -12.12 9.97 -17.96
CA GLU A 31 -12.57 9.43 -16.67
C GLU A 31 -12.04 8.02 -16.41
N ALA A 32 -12.12 7.14 -17.40
CA ALA A 32 -11.57 5.80 -17.29
C ALA A 32 -10.07 5.82 -16.97
N ARG A 33 -9.31 6.72 -17.62
CA ARG A 33 -7.87 6.92 -17.35
C ARG A 33 -7.63 7.44 -15.93
N LYS A 34 -8.42 8.40 -15.46
CA LYS A 34 -8.34 8.92 -14.09
C LYS A 34 -8.55 7.82 -13.05
N ARG A 35 -9.62 7.02 -13.20
CA ARG A 35 -9.92 5.89 -12.31
C ARG A 35 -8.80 4.85 -12.31
N TYR A 36 -8.29 4.49 -13.49
CA TYR A 36 -7.18 3.55 -13.60
C TYR A 36 -5.93 4.04 -12.86
N MET A 37 -5.57 5.32 -13.00
CA MET A 37 -4.41 5.90 -12.32
C MET A 37 -4.61 5.98 -10.80
N ALA A 38 -5.80 6.34 -10.34
CA ALA A 38 -6.13 6.34 -8.92
C ALA A 38 -5.97 4.94 -8.30
N ASN A 39 -6.54 3.91 -8.94
CA ASN A 39 -6.41 2.53 -8.48
C ASN A 39 -4.95 2.04 -8.48
N LYS A 40 -4.18 2.41 -9.51
CA LYS A 40 -2.75 2.06 -9.58
C LYS A 40 -1.95 2.72 -8.45
N LYS A 41 -2.31 3.96 -8.07
CA LYS A 41 -1.69 4.66 -6.94
C LYS A 41 -2.07 4.00 -5.60
N ALA A 42 -3.35 3.65 -5.40
CA ALA A 42 -3.82 2.97 -4.20
C ALA A 42 -3.09 1.64 -3.99
N LYS A 43 -3.06 0.76 -5.00
CA LYS A 43 -2.32 -0.52 -4.94
C LYS A 43 -0.83 -0.35 -4.63
N ARG A 44 -0.20 0.71 -5.15
CA ARG A 44 1.20 1.00 -4.84
C ARG A 44 1.40 1.44 -3.39
N LEU A 45 0.42 2.15 -2.80
CA LEU A 45 0.48 2.56 -1.40
C LEU A 45 0.24 1.38 -0.47
N GLU A 46 -0.73 0.50 -0.78
CA GLU A 46 -0.96 -0.76 -0.06
C GLU A 46 0.34 -1.59 0.00
N LEU A 47 0.97 -1.82 -1.16
CA LEU A 47 2.24 -2.55 -1.25
C LEU A 47 3.40 -1.87 -0.50
N LYS A 48 3.34 -0.57 -0.25
CA LYS A 48 4.38 0.16 0.53
C LYS A 48 4.11 0.18 2.03
N GLN A 49 2.87 -0.02 2.44
CA GLN A 49 2.47 -0.04 3.84
C GLN A 49 2.68 -1.42 4.45
N GLU A 50 2.36 -2.50 3.74
CA GLU A 50 2.62 -3.88 4.19
C GLU A 50 4.08 -4.13 4.66
N PRO A 51 5.13 -3.78 3.88
CA PRO A 51 6.51 -4.06 4.29
C PRO A 51 6.99 -3.20 5.48
N GLN A 52 6.39 -2.02 5.70
CA GLN A 52 6.80 -1.13 6.80
C GLN A 52 6.09 -1.46 8.12
N ILE A 53 4.86 -1.98 8.05
CA ILE A 53 4.14 -2.43 9.24
C ILE A 53 4.83 -3.66 9.83
N GLU A 54 5.25 -4.62 9.00
CA GLU A 54 5.97 -5.82 9.47
C GLU A 54 7.32 -5.46 10.12
N GLN A 55 8.10 -4.55 9.52
CA GLN A 55 9.38 -4.11 10.11
C GLN A 55 9.20 -3.37 11.43
N LYS A 56 8.20 -2.48 11.52
CA LYS A 56 7.95 -1.70 12.74
C LYS A 56 7.42 -2.56 13.90
N VAL A 57 6.64 -3.60 13.61
CA VAL A 57 6.17 -4.55 14.63
C VAL A 57 7.34 -5.39 15.17
N VAL A 58 8.25 -5.85 14.30
CA VAL A 58 9.43 -6.63 14.72
C VAL A 58 10.39 -5.77 15.56
N GLU A 59 10.64 -4.52 15.18
CA GLU A 59 11.56 -3.64 15.92
C GLU A 59 11.03 -3.28 17.32
N SER A 60 9.71 -3.14 17.47
CA SER A 60 9.06 -2.90 18.77
C SER A 60 9.03 -4.13 19.70
N ALA A 61 9.21 -5.34 19.15
CA ALA A 61 9.20 -6.59 19.91
C ALA A 61 10.58 -6.99 20.47
N ILE A 62 11.67 -6.32 20.04
CA ILE A 62 13.06 -6.68 20.40
C ILE A 62 13.72 -5.63 21.30
N ALA A 63 12.97 -4.66 21.86
CA ALA A 63 13.54 -3.75 22.85
C ALA A 63 14.07 -4.54 24.06
N PRO A 64 15.38 -4.47 24.40
CA PRO A 64 15.90 -5.16 25.56
C PRO A 64 15.36 -4.47 26.81
N VAL A 65 14.59 -5.22 27.60
CA VAL A 65 14.11 -4.79 28.92
C VAL A 65 15.34 -4.62 29.83
N GLU A 66 15.83 -3.38 29.94
CA GLU A 66 16.84 -3.02 30.93
C GLU A 66 16.27 -3.22 32.33
N LYS A 67 16.81 -4.23 33.02
CA LYS A 67 16.57 -4.54 34.42
C LYS A 67 16.94 -3.32 35.27
N LYS A 68 15.95 -2.69 35.90
CA LYS A 68 16.19 -1.86 37.10
C LYS A 68 15.70 -2.64 38.31
N ALA A 69 16.67 -3.20 39.03
CA ALA A 69 16.48 -3.78 40.35
C ALA A 69 16.07 -2.67 41.32
N GLU A 70 14.82 -2.67 41.75
CA GLU A 70 14.36 -1.82 42.84
C GLU A 70 14.56 -2.58 44.16
N VAL A 71 15.64 -2.25 44.86
CA VAL A 71 15.95 -2.76 46.19
C VAL A 71 14.98 -2.11 47.17
N VAL A 72 13.94 -2.85 47.56
CA VAL A 72 12.99 -2.43 48.60
C VAL A 72 13.71 -2.53 49.96
N LYS A 73 14.13 -1.39 50.50
CA LYS A 73 14.55 -1.27 51.91
C LYS A 73 13.30 -1.23 52.78
N ILE A 74 13.02 -2.35 53.44
CA ILE A 74 11.99 -2.45 54.48
C ILE A 74 12.66 -2.02 55.78
N ASP A 75 12.56 -0.73 56.12
CA ASP A 75 12.96 -0.27 57.45
C ASP A 75 11.91 -0.66 58.49
N LYS A 76 12.45 -1.25 59.56
CA LYS A 76 11.83 -2.01 60.62
C LYS A 76 11.14 -1.06 61.63
N ALA A 77 9.91 -1.41 62.03
CA ALA A 77 9.14 -0.83 63.14
C ALA A 77 9.94 -0.83 64.48
N PRO A 78 9.56 -0.11 65.57
CA PRO A 78 8.40 -0.52 66.37
C PRO A 78 7.69 0.50 67.33
N LYS A 79 6.41 0.19 67.61
CA LYS A 79 5.68 0.16 68.92
C LYS A 79 5.38 1.41 69.78
N SER A 80 4.12 1.39 70.24
CA SER A 80 3.59 1.67 71.61
C SER A 80 3.69 3.10 72.15
N ASN A 81 2.75 3.65 72.93
CA ASN A 81 1.68 3.10 73.78
C ASN A 81 0.35 3.84 73.54
#